data_AF-A0A1G1QI68-F1
#
_entry.id   AF-A0A1G1QI68-F1
#
_cell.length_a   1.000
_cell.length_b   1.000
_cell.length_c   1.000
_cell.angle_alpha   90.00
_cell.angle_beta   90.00
_cell.angle_gamma   90.00
#
_symmetry.space_group_name_H-M   'P 1'
#
loop_
_entity.id
_entity.type
_entity.pdbx_description
1 polymer ?
#
loop_
_entity_poly.entity_id
_entity_poly.type
_entity_poly.pdbx_seq_one_letter_code
_entity_poly.pdbx_strand_id
1 'polypeptide(L)'
;MVEVLVTTAVLSLGIVLIYRAFFTLLDSFGYYSNYLRVIAFADEKLWQAQDTLSCFGSDAGAGSSGRLNIQNKDFNWRLSVSPVEAESLYRIDLTVNWQEGPRIRGLTRNAYALYIKKEE
;
A
#
# COMPACT_ATOMS: atom_id res chain seq x y z
N MET A 1 38.38 35.19 -15.00
CA MET A 1 36.93 35.37 -15.29
C MET A 1 36.28 34.04 -15.66
N VAL A 2 36.74 33.34 -16.71
CA VAL A 2 36.19 32.02 -17.12
C VAL A 2 36.28 30.97 -16.00
N GLU A 3 37.42 30.89 -15.31
CA GLU A 3 37.63 29.93 -14.22
C GLU A 3 36.62 30.10 -13.07
N VAL A 4 36.31 31.35 -12.69
CA VAL A 4 35.31 31.66 -11.66
C VAL A 4 33.92 31.23 -12.13
N LEU A 5 33.56 31.51 -13.39
CA LEU A 5 32.29 31.10 -13.98
C LEU A 5 32.14 29.57 -14.00
N VAL A 6 33.18 28.85 -14.40
CA VAL A 6 33.18 27.37 -14.42
C VAL A 6 33.04 26.83 -13.00
N THR A 7 33.77 27.41 -12.04
CA THR A 7 33.70 26.99 -10.63
C THR A 7 32.31 27.19 -10.04
N THR A 8 31.69 28.34 -10.29
CA THR A 8 30.32 28.63 -9.86
C THR A 8 29.30 27.71 -10.54
N ALA A 9 29.49 27.38 -11.82
CA ALA A 9 28.62 26.45 -12.54
C ALA A 9 28.71 25.03 -11.95
N VAL A 10 29.92 24.54 -11.67
CA VAL A 10 30.13 23.21 -11.06
C VAL A 10 29.55 23.18 -9.64
N LEU A 11 29.79 24.22 -8.84
CA LEU A 11 29.26 24.30 -7.48
C LEU A 11 27.73 24.33 -7.46
N SER A 12 27.11 25.15 -8.31
CA SER A 12 25.66 25.24 -8.39
C SER A 12 25.02 23.92 -8.86
N LEU A 13 25.63 23.24 -9.84
CA LEU A 13 25.20 21.91 -10.26
C LEU A 13 25.29 20.90 -9.10
N GLY A 14 26.39 20.91 -8.33
CA GLY A 14 26.56 20.05 -7.17
C GLY A 14 25.46 20.26 -6.12
N ILE A 15 25.15 21.52 -5.81
CA ILE A 15 24.08 21.88 -4.88
C ILE A 15 22.72 21.34 -5.36
N VAL A 16 22.39 21.53 -6.64
CA VAL A 16 21.13 21.04 -7.23
C VAL A 16 21.03 19.51 -7.11
N LEU A 17 22.11 18.78 -7.39
CA LEU A 17 22.15 17.32 -7.27
C LEU A 17 21.93 16.87 -5.82
N ILE A 18 22.56 17.54 -4.85
CA ILE A 18 22.39 17.24 -3.42
C ILE A 18 20.94 17.43 -2.99
N TYR A 19 20.33 18.58 -3.33
CA TYR A 19 18.93 18.83 -2.98
C TYR A 19 17.99 17.81 -3.63
N ARG A 20 18.23 17.44 -4.89
CA ARG A 20 17.43 16.43 -5.58
C ARG A 20 17.51 15.06 -4.90
N ALA A 21 18.71 14.64 -4.49
CA ALA A 21 18.90 13.40 -3.75
C ALA A 21 18.18 13.46 -2.38
N PHE A 22 18.31 14.58 -1.67
CA PHE A 22 17.66 14.78 -0.38
C PHE A 22 16.13 14.72 -0.46
N PHE A 23 15.52 15.40 -1.44
CA PHE A 23 14.06 15.33 -1.63
C PHE A 23 13.58 13.93 -2.00
N THR A 24 14.38 13.16 -2.76
CA THR A 24 14.06 11.77 -3.10
C THR A 24 14.07 10.87 -1.87
N LEU A 25 15.05 11.07 -0.98
CA LEU A 25 15.14 10.35 0.29
C LEU A 25 13.96 10.72 1.21
N LEU A 26 13.64 12.00 1.31
CA LEU A 26 12.51 12.47 2.13
C LEU A 26 11.18 11.90 1.65
N ASP A 27 10.97 11.86 0.33
CA ASP A 27 9.79 11.28 -0.29
C ASP A 27 9.67 9.77 -0.03
N SER A 28 10.80 9.06 -0.12
CA SER A 28 10.87 7.62 0.21
C SER A 28 10.58 7.38 1.69
N PHE A 29 11.18 8.18 2.56
CA PHE A 29 10.97 8.10 4.01
C PHE A 29 9.51 8.33 4.39
N GLY A 30 8.85 9.32 3.79
CA GLY A 30 7.41 9.58 3.97
C GLY A 30 6.58 8.36 3.61
N TYR A 31 6.83 7.77 2.44
CA TYR A 31 6.16 6.54 2.01
C TYR A 31 6.34 5.39 3.01
N TYR A 32 7.59 5.09 3.41
CA TYR A 32 7.86 3.99 4.34
C TYR A 32 7.27 4.23 5.73
N SER A 33 7.25 5.48 6.21
CA SER A 33 6.60 5.80 7.49
C SER A 33 5.12 5.48 7.46
N ASN A 34 4.40 5.84 6.39
CA ASN A 34 2.97 5.54 6.26
C ASN A 34 2.71 4.05 6.01
N TYR A 35 3.56 3.42 5.20
CA TYR A 35 3.51 1.99 4.95
C TYR A 35 3.60 1.20 6.26
N LEU A 36 4.58 1.51 7.12
CA LEU A 36 4.76 0.84 8.41
C LEU A 36 3.60 1.09 9.39
N ARG A 37 2.89 2.22 9.28
CA ARG A 37 1.69 2.48 10.08
C ARG A 37 0.51 1.60 9.67
N VAL A 38 0.36 1.35 8.38
CA VAL A 38 -0.81 0.65 7.80
C VAL A 38 -0.60 -0.85 7.68
N ILE A 39 0.64 -1.32 7.56
CA ILE A 39 0.93 -2.73 7.27
C ILE A 39 0.27 -3.69 8.26
N ALA A 40 0.32 -3.39 9.56
CA ALA A 40 -0.30 -4.24 10.59
C ALA A 40 -1.82 -4.32 10.42
N PHE A 41 -2.48 -3.19 10.12
CA PHE A 41 -3.91 -3.17 9.82
C PHE A 41 -4.23 -3.94 8.54
N ALA A 42 -3.40 -3.79 7.50
CA ALA A 42 -3.61 -4.46 6.23
C ALA A 42 -3.47 -5.98 6.37
N ASP A 43 -2.47 -6.44 7.11
CA ASP A 43 -2.21 -7.86 7.35
C ASP A 43 -3.31 -8.50 8.18
N GLU A 44 -3.76 -7.81 9.24
CA GLU A 44 -4.91 -8.26 10.04
C GLU A 44 -6.18 -8.37 9.18
N LYS A 45 -6.47 -7.37 8.34
CA LYS A 45 -7.66 -7.39 7.46
C LYS A 45 -7.59 -8.49 6.42
N LEU A 46 -6.41 -8.74 5.87
CA LEU A 46 -6.19 -9.79 4.88
C LEU A 46 -6.36 -11.17 5.53
N TRP A 47 -5.82 -11.36 6.74
CA TRP A 47 -5.98 -12.59 7.52
C TRP A 47 -7.46 -12.85 7.86
N GLN A 48 -8.17 -11.85 8.38
CA GLN A 48 -9.61 -11.95 8.66
C GLN A 48 -10.41 -12.35 7.41
N ALA A 49 -10.09 -11.76 6.26
CA ALA A 49 -10.76 -12.08 5.00
C ALA A 49 -10.48 -13.53 4.57
N GLN A 50 -9.24 -13.99 4.69
CA GLN A 50 -8.88 -15.38 4.38
C GLN A 50 -9.59 -16.38 5.29
N ASP A 51 -9.59 -16.12 6.60
CA ASP A 51 -10.22 -16.99 7.58
C ASP A 51 -11.74 -17.09 7.35
N THR A 52 -12.40 -15.94 7.13
CA THR A 52 -13.83 -15.88 6.82
C THR A 52 -14.15 -16.65 5.52
N LEU A 53 -13.36 -16.47 4.46
CA LEU A 53 -13.55 -17.19 3.20
C LEU A 53 -13.30 -18.69 3.34
N SER A 54 -12.33 -19.10 4.15
CA SER A 54 -12.07 -20.51 4.41
C SER A 54 -13.21 -21.20 5.16
N CYS A 55 -13.93 -20.46 6.02
CA CYS A 55 -15.05 -20.97 6.81
C CYS A 55 -16.39 -20.91 6.06
N PHE A 56 -16.66 -19.82 5.33
CA PHE A 56 -17.97 -19.52 4.75
C PHE A 56 -18.02 -19.56 3.22
N GLY A 57 -16.88 -19.70 2.54
CA GLY A 57 -16.83 -19.77 1.09
C GLY A 57 -17.51 -18.57 0.41
N SER A 58 -18.42 -18.82 -0.51
CA SER A 58 -19.17 -17.79 -1.24
C SER A 58 -20.06 -16.92 -0.34
N ASP A 59 -20.43 -17.39 0.85
CA ASP A 59 -21.31 -16.68 1.79
C ASP A 59 -20.55 -15.72 2.72
N ALA A 60 -19.21 -15.67 2.62
CA ALA A 60 -18.35 -14.78 3.40
C ALA A 60 -18.61 -13.26 3.18
N GLY A 61 -19.43 -12.91 2.19
CA GLY A 61 -19.81 -11.54 1.87
C GLY A 61 -18.93 -10.88 0.81
N ALA A 62 -19.54 -9.97 0.05
CA ALA A 62 -18.83 -9.17 -0.94
C ALA A 62 -17.91 -8.15 -0.26
N GLY A 63 -16.79 -7.83 -0.93
CA GLY A 63 -15.72 -6.99 -0.41
C GLY A 63 -16.15 -5.74 0.37
N SER A 64 -15.34 -5.37 1.37
CA SER A 64 -15.62 -4.25 2.28
C SER A 64 -14.74 -3.03 2.00
N SER A 65 -15.15 -1.85 2.44
CA SER A 65 -14.34 -0.65 2.33
C SER A 65 -14.55 0.26 3.52
N GLY A 66 -13.61 1.16 3.77
CA GLY A 66 -13.72 2.07 4.90
C GLY A 66 -12.62 3.10 4.98
N ARG A 67 -12.68 3.87 6.06
CA ARG A 67 -11.66 4.85 6.43
C ARG A 67 -11.02 4.46 7.75
N LEU A 68 -9.74 4.74 7.86
CA LEU A 68 -8.93 4.48 9.03
C LEU A 68 -8.14 5.75 9.32
N ASN A 69 -8.25 6.27 10.54
CA ASN A 69 -7.42 7.37 11.01
C ASN A 69 -6.36 6.80 11.96
N ILE A 70 -5.08 6.94 11.59
CA ILE A 70 -3.95 6.56 12.46
C ILE A 70 -3.07 7.79 12.62
N GLN A 71 -2.88 8.24 13.87
CA GLN A 71 -2.01 9.36 14.20
C GLN A 71 -2.30 10.61 13.35
N ASN A 72 -3.59 10.99 13.26
CA ASN A 72 -4.06 12.15 12.49
C ASN A 72 -3.78 12.07 10.99
N LYS A 73 -3.71 10.85 10.43
CA LYS A 73 -3.61 10.61 9.00
C LYS A 73 -4.71 9.67 8.55
N ASP A 74 -5.41 10.09 7.50
CA ASP A 74 -6.52 9.34 6.93
C ASP A 74 -6.05 8.38 5.83
N PHE A 75 -6.53 7.16 5.95
CA PHE A 75 -6.30 6.07 5.02
C PHE A 75 -7.66 5.57 4.53
N ASN A 76 -7.84 5.48 3.22
CA ASN A 76 -9.00 4.83 2.62
C ASN A 76 -8.60 3.42 2.21
N TRP A 77 -9.38 2.43 2.60
CA TRP A 77 -9.10 1.04 2.24
C TRP A 77 -10.28 0.39 1.52
N ARG A 78 -9.97 -0.56 0.66
CA ARG A 78 -10.93 -1.37 -0.10
C ARG A 78 -10.42 -2.79 -0.19
N LEU A 79 -11.25 -3.72 0.25
CA LEU A 79 -11.10 -5.16 0.11
C LEU A 79 -12.03 -5.62 -1.01
N SER A 80 -11.52 -6.41 -1.94
CA SER A 80 -12.30 -7.07 -2.97
C SER A 80 -11.99 -8.56 -2.97
N VAL A 81 -13.03 -9.37 -3.11
CA VAL A 81 -12.92 -10.83 -3.22
C VAL A 81 -13.46 -11.22 -4.58
N SER A 82 -12.71 -12.06 -5.30
CA SER A 82 -13.08 -12.57 -6.61
C SER A 82 -12.83 -14.08 -6.67
N PRO A 83 -13.78 -14.88 -7.20
CA PRO A 83 -13.52 -16.30 -7.44
C PRO A 83 -12.46 -16.45 -8.54
N VAL A 84 -11.58 -17.44 -8.38
CA VAL A 84 -10.62 -17.87 -9.40
C VAL A 84 -11.21 -19.08 -10.12
N GLU A 85 -10.84 -19.32 -11.38
CA GLU A 85 -11.39 -20.38 -12.24
C GLU A 85 -11.34 -21.81 -11.64
N ALA A 86 -10.54 -22.04 -10.59
CA ALA A 86 -10.56 -23.28 -9.84
C ALA A 86 -11.71 -23.30 -8.81
N GLU A 87 -12.53 -24.35 -8.85
CA GLU A 87 -13.57 -24.59 -7.84
C GLU A 87 -12.97 -24.46 -6.44
N SER A 88 -13.58 -23.62 -5.60
CA SER A 88 -13.20 -23.31 -4.21
C SER A 88 -11.99 -22.38 -3.96
N LEU A 89 -11.38 -21.80 -5.00
CA LEU A 89 -10.30 -20.82 -4.83
C LEU A 89 -10.80 -19.38 -4.97
N TYR A 90 -10.50 -18.55 -3.97
CA TYR A 90 -10.83 -17.13 -3.96
C TYR A 90 -9.57 -16.29 -3.89
N ARG A 91 -9.53 -15.22 -4.69
CA ARG A 91 -8.53 -14.16 -4.65
C ARG A 91 -9.06 -12.99 -3.85
N ILE A 92 -8.24 -12.51 -2.92
CA ILE A 92 -8.51 -11.38 -2.06
C ILE A 92 -7.52 -10.29 -2.42
N ASP A 93 -8.01 -9.11 -2.80
CA ASP A 93 -7.18 -7.94 -3.06
C ASP A 93 -7.56 -6.86 -2.03
N LEU A 94 -6.56 -6.38 -1.28
CA LEU A 94 -6.70 -5.28 -0.33
C LEU A 94 -5.86 -4.11 -0.81
N THR A 95 -6.52 -2.99 -1.10
CA THR A 95 -5.88 -1.73 -1.43
C THR A 95 -6.08 -0.74 -0.30
N VAL A 96 -4.99 -0.12 0.17
CA VAL A 96 -5.02 1.00 1.13
C VAL A 96 -4.34 2.21 0.51
N ASN A 97 -5.03 3.35 0.49
CA ASN A 97 -4.59 4.58 -0.15
C ASN A 97 -4.60 5.74 0.85
N TRP A 98 -3.62 6.64 0.72
CA TRP A 98 -3.53 7.87 1.50
C TRP A 98 -3.01 9.02 0.63
N GLN A 99 -3.25 10.23 1.12
CA GLN A 99 -2.75 11.44 0.49
C GLN A 99 -1.34 11.78 1.00
N GLU A 100 -0.42 12.05 0.07
CA GLU A 100 0.96 12.44 0.31
C GLU A 100 1.25 13.69 -0.53
N GLY A 101 0.95 14.88 0.04
CA GLY A 101 0.96 16.13 -0.70
C GLY A 101 -0.06 16.12 -1.85
N PRO A 102 0.36 16.37 -3.11
CA PRO A 102 -0.54 16.32 -4.27
C PRO A 102 -0.75 14.89 -4.82
N ARG A 103 -0.02 13.88 -4.33
CA ARG A 103 -0.07 12.52 -4.86
C ARG A 103 -0.90 11.63 -3.95
N ILE A 104 -1.69 10.75 -4.55
CA ILE A 104 -2.29 9.62 -3.84
C ILE A 104 -1.28 8.47 -3.92
N ARG A 105 -0.88 7.97 -2.76
CA ARG A 105 -0.04 6.77 -2.63
C ARG A 105 -0.86 5.65 -2.02
N GLY A 106 -0.40 4.44 -2.23
CA GLY A 106 -1.07 3.29 -1.66
C GLY A 106 -0.21 2.06 -1.59
N LEU A 107 -0.80 1.06 -0.97
CA LEU A 107 -0.33 -0.31 -0.87
C LEU A 107 -1.44 -1.20 -1.41
N THR A 108 -1.07 -2.18 -2.24
CA THR A 108 -1.96 -3.27 -2.61
C THR A 108 -1.34 -4.58 -2.15
N ARG A 109 -2.11 -5.39 -1.42
CA ARG A 109 -1.74 -6.74 -0.99
C ARG A 109 -2.78 -7.71 -1.49
N ASN A 110 -2.31 -8.84 -1.97
CA ASN A 110 -3.17 -9.88 -2.52
C ASN A 110 -2.93 -11.16 -1.75
N ALA A 111 -3.98 -11.93 -1.56
CA ALA A 111 -3.89 -13.26 -0.99
C ALA A 111 -4.90 -14.19 -1.64
N TYR A 112 -4.75 -15.48 -1.34
CA TYR A 112 -5.67 -16.51 -1.79
C TYR A 112 -6.23 -17.24 -0.58
N ALA A 113 -7.47 -17.69 -0.71
CA ALA A 113 -8.15 -18.55 0.26
C ALA A 113 -8.77 -19.73 -0.47
N LEU A 114 -8.55 -20.93 0.08
CA LEU A 114 -9.19 -22.16 -0.36
C LEU A 114 -10.35 -22.46 0.59
N TYR A 115 -11.52 -22.71 0.03
CA TYR A 115 -12.68 -23.17 0.78
C TYR A 115 -12.75 -24.69 0.74
N ILE A 116 -12.42 -25.36 1.85
CA ILE A 116 -12.58 -26.80 1.97
C ILE A 116 -13.95 -27.05 2.61
N LYS A 117 -14.92 -27.47 1.80
CA LYS A 117 -16.21 -27.94 2.31
C LYS A 117 -15.94 -29.13 3.22
N LYS A 118 -16.18 -29.00 4.53
CA LYS A 118 -16.17 -30.17 5.43
C LYS A 118 -17.27 -31.12 4.97
N GLU A 119 -16.89 -32.33 4.55
CA GLU A 119 -17.84 -33.43 4.41
C GLU A 119 -18.40 -33.75 5.80
N GLU A 120 -19.74 -33.79 5.89
CA GLU A 120 -20.49 -34.25 7.07
C GLU A 120 -20.40 -35.77 7.24
#